data_AF-A0A455X2U5-F1
#
_entry.id   AF-A0A455X2U5-F1
#
_cell.length_a   1.000
_cell.length_b   1.000
_cell.length_c   1.000
_cell.angle_alpha   90.00
_cell.angle_beta   90.00
_cell.angle_gamma   90.00
#
_symmetry.space_group_name_H-M   'P 1'
#
loop_
_entity.id
_entity.type
_entity.pdbx_description
1 polymer ?
#
loop_
_entity_poly.entity_id
_entity_poly.type
_entity_poly.pdbx_seq_one_letter_code
_entity_poly.pdbx_strand_id
1 'polypeptide(L)'
;MYQLAGTDLTQIHGIGPFLALRLVGECGTDRTRWKTAKHFTSWLTLSPGCKISGGKVLSAHTRKTSNRLTVALRLAAVTVGRTNTALGAFYRRLAARIGNAKAVTATARKIAILFYNAMRFGIDYKDPDADHYEQQYRDRVIKQLHRRAAQFGLILQQQNPAID
;
A
#
# COMPACT_ATOMS: atom_id res chain seq x y z
N MET A 1 20.88 -12.95 5.03
CA MET A 1 19.41 -13.00 4.84
C MET A 1 18.96 -13.57 3.51
N TYR A 2 19.75 -13.42 2.42
CA TYR A 2 19.43 -13.96 1.09
C TYR A 2 19.07 -15.47 1.10
N GLN A 3 19.77 -16.25 1.93
CA GLN A 3 19.63 -17.71 2.02
C GLN A 3 18.33 -18.20 2.71
N LEU A 4 17.63 -17.34 3.47
CA LEU A 4 16.46 -17.75 4.27
C LEU A 4 15.12 -17.47 3.56
N ALA A 5 15.08 -16.48 2.66
CA ALA A 5 13.87 -16.10 1.93
C ALA A 5 13.97 -16.35 0.41
N GLY A 6 15.19 -16.45 -0.14
CA GLY A 6 15.43 -16.55 -1.60
C GLY A 6 15.27 -15.21 -2.34
N THR A 7 15.10 -14.10 -1.62
CA THR A 7 14.83 -12.76 -2.18
C THR A 7 15.39 -11.69 -1.24
N ASP A 8 15.94 -10.61 -1.79
CA ASP A 8 16.41 -9.48 -0.98
C ASP A 8 15.25 -8.57 -0.56
N LEU A 9 14.70 -8.83 0.62
CA LEU A 9 13.58 -8.07 1.20
C LEU A 9 13.95 -6.62 1.52
N THR A 10 15.24 -6.27 1.57
CA THR A 10 15.72 -4.92 1.90
C THR A 10 15.56 -3.94 0.74
N GLN A 11 15.32 -4.45 -0.48
CA GLN A 11 15.01 -3.63 -1.66
C GLN A 11 13.67 -2.90 -1.53
N ILE A 12 12.75 -3.40 -0.71
CA ILE A 12 11.46 -2.75 -0.47
C ILE A 12 11.68 -1.50 0.39
N HIS A 13 11.40 -0.32 -0.17
CA HIS A 13 11.50 0.92 0.57
C HIS A 13 10.66 0.89 1.87
N GLY A 14 11.31 1.22 2.98
CA GLY A 14 10.74 1.15 4.33
C GLY A 14 11.04 -0.15 5.08
N ILE A 15 11.52 -1.19 4.41
CA ILE A 15 11.98 -2.43 5.05
C ILE A 15 13.50 -2.38 5.19
N GLY A 16 13.97 -1.87 6.33
CA GLY A 16 15.38 -1.98 6.70
C GLY A 16 15.75 -3.41 7.15
N PRO A 17 17.05 -3.74 7.26
CA PRO A 17 17.50 -5.06 7.70
C PRO A 17 16.87 -5.52 9.01
N PHE A 18 16.78 -4.64 10.01
CA PHE A 18 16.14 -4.99 11.28
C PHE A 18 14.64 -5.34 11.13
N LEU A 19 13.90 -4.57 10.32
CA LEU A 19 12.48 -4.83 10.08
C LEU A 19 12.27 -6.10 9.27
N ALA A 20 13.13 -6.37 8.29
CA ALA A 20 13.13 -7.61 7.53
C ALA A 20 13.34 -8.82 8.45
N LEU A 21 14.34 -8.78 9.33
CA LEU A 21 14.63 -9.85 10.29
C LEU A 21 13.44 -10.09 11.22
N ARG A 22 12.84 -9.01 11.74
CA ARG A 22 11.69 -9.08 12.63
C ARG A 22 10.47 -9.68 11.93
N LEU A 23 10.20 -9.24 10.70
CA LEU A 23 9.10 -9.78 9.90
C LEU A 23 9.30 -11.28 9.65
N VAL A 24 10.50 -11.70 9.22
CA VAL A 24 10.80 -13.12 9.01
C VAL A 24 10.72 -13.92 10.31
N GLY A 25 11.24 -13.38 11.42
CA GLY A 25 11.21 -14.04 12.72
C GLY A 25 9.80 -14.22 13.30
N GLU A 26 8.92 -13.23 13.15
CA GLU A 26 7.55 -13.30 13.68
C GLU A 26 6.58 -14.02 12.70
N CYS A 27 6.81 -13.90 11.38
CA CYS A 27 5.98 -14.57 10.38
C CYS A 27 6.35 -16.06 10.23
N GLY A 28 7.62 -16.40 10.44
CA GLY A 28 8.20 -17.69 10.08
C GLY A 28 8.49 -17.79 8.58
N THR A 29 9.15 -18.87 8.17
CA THR A 29 9.41 -19.20 6.76
C THR A 29 8.28 -19.97 6.09
N ASP A 30 7.29 -20.42 6.87
CA ASP A 30 6.16 -21.19 6.34
C ASP A 30 5.20 -20.31 5.55
N ARG A 31 5.24 -20.51 4.23
CA ARG A 31 4.47 -19.79 3.22
C ARG A 31 2.99 -20.19 3.17
N THR A 32 2.57 -21.21 3.91
CA THR A 32 1.20 -21.76 3.88
C THR A 32 0.25 -21.09 4.89
N ARG A 33 0.80 -20.39 5.89
CA ARG A 33 0.05 -19.76 6.98
C ARG A 33 -1.02 -18.76 6.52
N TRP A 34 -0.82 -18.12 5.37
CA TRP A 34 -1.81 -17.23 4.76
C TRP A 34 -2.03 -17.58 3.29
N LYS A 35 -3.28 -17.88 2.91
CA LYS A 35 -3.64 -18.20 1.52
C LYS A 35 -3.47 -17.01 0.57
N THR A 36 -3.69 -15.79 1.05
CA THR A 36 -3.57 -14.56 0.24
C THR A 36 -3.02 -13.40 1.04
N ALA A 37 -2.48 -12.38 0.36
CA ALA A 37 -2.02 -11.14 0.98
C ALA A 37 -3.13 -10.42 1.79
N LYS A 38 -4.41 -10.64 1.46
CA LYS A 38 -5.54 -10.11 2.22
C LYS A 38 -5.62 -10.73 3.62
N HIS A 39 -5.36 -12.03 3.75
CA HIS A 39 -5.31 -12.71 5.05
C HIS A 39 -4.13 -12.20 5.89
N PHE A 40 -2.95 -12.06 5.26
CA PHE A 40 -1.76 -11.52 5.92
C PHE A 40 -1.98 -10.12 6.48
N THR A 41 -2.52 -9.21 5.66
CA THR A 41 -2.80 -7.83 6.09
C THR A 41 -3.94 -7.74 7.11
N SER A 42 -4.88 -8.69 7.12
CA SER A 42 -5.92 -8.77 8.16
C SER A 42 -5.38 -9.23 9.50
N TRP A 43 -4.46 -10.22 9.48
CA TRP A 43 -3.72 -10.69 10.66
C TRP A 43 -2.85 -9.57 11.25
N LEU A 44 -2.20 -8.78 10.40
CA LEU A 44 -1.49 -7.56 10.80
C LEU A 44 -2.44 -6.41 11.22
N THR A 45 -3.76 -6.57 11.20
CA THR A 45 -4.73 -5.50 11.51
C THR A 45 -4.53 -4.22 10.69
N LEU A 46 -4.01 -4.35 9.46
CA LEU A 46 -3.86 -3.28 8.47
C LEU A 46 -5.02 -3.22 7.48
N SER A 47 -6.00 -4.12 7.61
CA SER A 47 -7.27 -4.05 6.90
C SER A 47 -8.29 -3.24 7.70
N PRO A 48 -9.19 -2.51 7.03
CA PRO A 48 -10.37 -1.96 7.71
C PRO A 48 -11.16 -3.10 8.37
N GLY A 49 -11.80 -2.79 9.49
CA GLY A 49 -12.73 -3.71 10.14
C GLY A 49 -14.03 -3.86 9.33
N CYS A 50 -14.80 -4.89 9.66
CA CYS A 50 -16.11 -5.13 9.06
C CYS A 50 -17.08 -5.62 10.14
N LYS A 51 -17.48 -4.72 11.04
CA LYS A 51 -18.47 -5.04 12.08
C LYS A 51 -19.86 -4.84 11.50
N ILE A 52 -20.52 -5.92 11.10
CA ILE A 52 -21.88 -5.94 10.54
C ILE A 52 -22.78 -6.75 11.47
N SER A 53 -23.97 -6.24 11.77
CA SER A 53 -25.02 -6.97 12.49
C SER A 53 -26.38 -6.63 11.89
N GLY A 54 -27.26 -7.62 11.72
CA GLY A 54 -28.60 -7.43 11.15
C GLY A 54 -28.61 -6.72 9.79
N GLY A 55 -27.60 -6.97 8.94
CA GLY A 55 -27.46 -6.32 7.63
C GLY A 55 -26.95 -4.87 7.66
N LYS A 56 -26.69 -4.28 8.83
CA LYS A 56 -26.19 -2.92 8.99
C LYS A 56 -24.70 -2.90 9.34
N VAL A 57 -23.95 -1.99 8.71
CA VAL A 57 -22.53 -1.75 9.04
C VAL A 57 -22.46 -0.93 10.32
N LEU A 58 -22.07 -1.57 11.42
CA LEU A 58 -21.90 -0.94 12.72
C LEU A 58 -20.57 -0.17 12.81
N SER A 59 -19.50 -0.69 12.19
CA SER A 59 -18.21 -0.01 12.11
C SER A 59 -17.31 -0.58 11.02
N ALA A 60 -16.62 0.31 10.31
CA ALA A 60 -15.60 0.00 9.32
C ALA A 60 -14.18 0.42 9.77
N HIS A 61 -14.02 0.82 11.05
CA HIS A 61 -12.74 1.29 11.57
C HIS A 61 -11.71 0.16 11.64
N THR A 62 -10.45 0.50 11.37
CA THR A 62 -9.32 -0.42 11.58
C THR A 62 -9.26 -0.82 13.05
N ARG A 63 -9.06 -2.11 13.32
CA ARG A 63 -8.97 -2.64 14.68
C ARG A 63 -7.76 -2.06 15.42
N LYS A 64 -7.92 -1.84 16.73
CA LYS A 64 -6.77 -1.60 17.63
C LYS A 64 -5.93 -2.87 17.68
N THR A 65 -4.62 -2.71 17.84
CA THR A 65 -3.67 -3.82 17.73
C THR A 65 -2.52 -3.65 18.70
N SER A 66 -2.11 -4.76 19.30
CA SER A 66 -0.87 -4.90 20.07
C SER A 66 0.25 -5.55 19.24
N ASN A 67 -0.02 -5.86 17.96
CA ASN A 67 0.96 -6.51 17.08
C ASN A 67 2.12 -5.55 16.79
N ARG A 68 3.32 -5.97 17.20
CA ARG A 68 4.55 -5.17 17.10
C ARG A 68 4.99 -4.97 15.65
N LEU A 69 4.74 -5.92 14.75
CA LEU A 69 4.98 -5.75 13.31
C LEU A 69 4.13 -4.62 12.74
N THR A 70 2.87 -4.51 13.16
CA THR A 70 1.97 -3.47 12.67
C THR A 70 2.48 -2.08 13.06
N VAL A 71 2.99 -1.94 14.28
CA VAL A 71 3.61 -0.68 14.75
C VAL A 71 4.86 -0.36 13.92
N ALA A 72 5.74 -1.35 13.72
CA ALA A 72 6.97 -1.16 12.96
C ALA A 72 6.70 -0.82 11.48
N LEU A 73 5.72 -1.47 10.84
CA LEU A 73 5.29 -1.18 9.47
C LEU A 73 4.66 0.22 9.35
N ARG A 74 3.92 0.68 10.37
CA ARG A 74 3.41 2.05 10.40
C ARG A 74 4.54 3.06 10.53
N LEU A 75 5.55 2.80 11.35
CA LEU A 75 6.72 3.65 11.46
C LEU A 75 7.48 3.73 10.13
N ALA A 76 7.71 2.59 9.48
CA ALA A 76 8.28 2.52 8.13
C ALA A 76 7.46 3.30 7.09
N ALA A 77 6.13 3.23 7.18
CA ALA A 77 5.27 4.00 6.29
C ALA A 77 5.44 5.53 6.46
N VAL A 78 5.64 6.02 7.69
CA VAL A 78 5.90 7.45 7.94
C VAL A 78 7.23 7.87 7.32
N THR A 79 8.28 7.07 7.47
CA THR A 79 9.61 7.39 6.92
C THR A 79 9.60 7.38 5.39
N VAL A 80 9.02 6.33 4.78
CA VAL A 80 8.84 6.23 3.33
C VAL A 80 8.01 7.37 2.77
N GLY A 81 7.01 7.86 3.50
CA GLY A 81 6.18 8.98 3.09
C GLY A 81 6.96 10.27 2.78
N ARG A 82 8.16 10.43 3.36
CA ARG A 82 9.05 11.58 3.16
C ARG A 82 10.07 11.39 2.03
N THR A 83 10.13 10.20 1.43
CA THR A 83 11.10 9.88 0.37
C THR A 83 10.55 10.15 -1.03
N ASN A 84 11.43 10.34 -2.01
CA ASN A 84 11.04 10.44 -3.42
C ASN A 84 10.97 9.04 -4.05
N THR A 85 9.98 8.25 -3.63
CA THR A 85 9.73 6.89 -4.13
C THR A 85 8.27 6.75 -4.55
N ALA A 86 7.92 5.71 -5.30
CA ALA A 86 6.52 5.45 -5.67
C ALA A 86 5.61 5.26 -4.44
N LEU A 87 6.15 4.66 -3.36
CA LEU A 87 5.44 4.52 -2.09
C LEU A 87 5.29 5.87 -1.36
N GLY A 88 6.31 6.73 -1.41
CA GLY A 88 6.25 8.10 -0.89
C GLY A 88 5.19 8.95 -1.61
N ALA A 89 5.17 8.91 -2.94
CA ALA A 89 4.16 9.59 -3.75
C ALA A 89 2.73 9.07 -3.46
N PHE A 90 2.56 7.76 -3.25
CA PHE A 90 1.29 7.20 -2.78
C PHE A 90 0.88 7.74 -1.41
N TYR A 91 1.79 7.78 -0.45
CA TYR A 91 1.53 8.30 0.89
C TYR A 91 1.08 9.76 0.83
N ARG A 92 1.85 10.63 0.18
CA ARG A 92 1.58 12.09 0.11
C ARG A 92 0.21 12.37 -0.52
N ARG A 93 -0.08 11.74 -1.66
CA ARG A 93 -1.38 11.88 -2.33
C ARG A 93 -2.53 11.43 -1.45
N LEU A 94 -2.36 10.29 -0.79
CA LEU A 94 -3.42 9.75 0.06
C LEU A 94 -3.60 10.61 1.32
N ALA A 95 -2.52 11.09 1.92
CA ALA A 95 -2.52 11.98 3.06
C ALA A 95 -3.25 13.29 2.77
N ALA A 96 -2.99 13.90 1.60
CA ALA A 96 -3.69 15.11 1.16
C ALA A 96 -5.22 14.89 1.01
N ARG A 97 -5.65 13.68 0.63
CA ARG A 97 -7.07 13.38 0.39
C ARG A 97 -7.85 12.95 1.63
N ILE A 98 -7.25 12.13 2.50
CA ILE A 98 -7.97 11.46 3.60
C ILE A 98 -7.32 11.63 4.98
N GLY A 99 -6.24 12.40 5.07
CA GLY A 99 -5.49 12.67 6.29
C GLY A 99 -4.37 11.68 6.58
N ASN A 100 -3.37 12.16 7.34
CA ASN A 100 -2.13 11.43 7.63
C ASN A 100 -2.36 10.06 8.28
N ALA A 101 -3.19 9.96 9.32
CA ALA A 101 -3.38 8.72 10.06
C ALA A 101 -3.89 7.56 9.18
N LYS A 102 -4.82 7.85 8.26
CA LYS A 102 -5.34 6.86 7.31
C LYS A 102 -4.30 6.52 6.24
N ALA A 103 -3.55 7.51 5.76
CA ALA A 103 -2.49 7.32 4.79
C ALA A 103 -1.34 6.45 5.32
N VAL A 104 -0.93 6.62 6.59
CA VAL A 104 0.07 5.75 7.25
C VAL A 104 -0.40 4.30 7.24
N THR A 105 -1.63 4.04 7.66
CA THR A 105 -2.17 2.66 7.72
C THR A 105 -2.26 2.03 6.33
N ALA A 106 -2.71 2.78 5.32
CA ALA A 106 -2.80 2.30 3.95
C ALA A 106 -1.42 2.06 3.31
N THR A 107 -0.43 2.89 3.63
CA THR A 107 0.94 2.73 3.14
C THR A 107 1.62 1.55 3.80
N ALA A 108 1.44 1.37 5.12
CA ALA A 108 1.88 0.17 5.84
C ALA A 108 1.26 -1.11 5.25
N ARG A 109 -0.04 -1.06 4.89
CA ARG A 109 -0.71 -2.16 4.18
C ARG A 109 -0.04 -2.46 2.83
N LYS A 110 0.34 -1.43 2.07
CA LYS A 110 1.01 -1.59 0.77
C LYS A 110 2.39 -2.23 0.94
N ILE A 111 3.19 -1.77 1.91
CA ILE A 111 4.49 -2.37 2.27
C ILE A 111 4.32 -3.85 2.67
N ALA A 112 3.32 -4.16 3.51
CA ALA A 112 3.04 -5.53 3.92
C ALA A 112 2.66 -6.45 2.75
N ILE A 113 1.94 -5.95 1.75
CA ILE A 113 1.61 -6.73 0.55
C ILE A 113 2.87 -7.00 -0.28
N LEU A 114 3.74 -6.00 -0.45
CA LEU A 114 5.02 -6.17 -1.14
C LEU A 114 5.89 -7.22 -0.44
N PHE A 115 6.01 -7.13 0.88
CA PHE A 115 6.71 -8.13 1.69
C PHE A 115 6.13 -9.53 1.49
N TYR A 116 4.79 -9.69 1.58
CA TYR A 116 4.14 -10.98 1.38
C TYR A 116 4.41 -11.55 -0.02
N ASN A 117 4.34 -10.70 -1.06
CA ASN A 117 4.57 -11.14 -2.44
C ASN A 117 6.02 -11.54 -2.67
N ALA A 118 6.98 -10.77 -2.15
CA ALA A 118 8.40 -11.10 -2.20
C ALA A 118 8.67 -12.44 -1.48
N MET A 119 8.14 -12.61 -0.27
CA MET A 119 8.31 -13.84 0.51
C MET A 119 7.63 -15.07 -0.13
N ARG A 120 6.44 -14.91 -0.73
CA ARG A 120 5.63 -16.02 -1.24
C ARG A 120 6.01 -16.46 -2.64
N PHE A 121 6.34 -15.50 -3.51
CA PHE A 121 6.54 -15.70 -4.94
C PHE A 121 7.98 -15.42 -5.39
N GLY A 122 8.84 -14.92 -4.51
CA GLY A 122 10.22 -14.57 -4.86
C GLY A 122 10.32 -13.35 -5.78
N ILE A 123 9.32 -12.47 -5.77
CA ILE A 123 9.28 -11.31 -6.66
C ILE A 123 10.23 -10.24 -6.13
N ASP A 124 11.21 -9.88 -6.95
CA ASP A 124 12.09 -8.74 -6.68
C ASP A 124 11.31 -7.43 -6.79
N TYR A 125 11.42 -6.59 -5.76
CA TYR A 125 10.84 -5.26 -5.79
C TYR A 125 11.75 -4.31 -6.56
N LYS A 126 11.23 -3.73 -7.65
CA LYS A 126 11.85 -2.62 -8.35
C LYS A 126 10.95 -1.39 -8.19
N ASP A 127 11.49 -0.31 -7.61
CA ASP A 127 10.72 0.92 -7.46
C ASP A 127 10.47 1.53 -8.84
N PRO A 128 9.20 1.74 -9.23
CA PRO A 128 8.88 2.35 -10.51
C PRO A 128 9.12 3.87 -10.52
N ASP A 129 9.70 4.46 -9.47
CA ASP A 129 9.90 5.89 -9.23
C ASP A 129 8.61 6.69 -8.95
N ALA A 130 8.75 7.86 -8.32
CA ALA A 130 7.66 8.75 -7.96
C ALA A 130 6.94 9.34 -9.18
N ASP A 131 7.70 9.84 -10.17
CA ASP A 131 7.14 10.53 -11.34
C ASP A 131 6.28 9.60 -12.19
N HIS A 132 6.79 8.40 -12.48
CA HIS A 132 6.04 7.40 -13.23
C HIS A 132 4.81 6.90 -12.44
N TYR A 133 4.87 6.84 -11.11
CA TYR A 133 3.68 6.57 -10.29
C TYR A 133 2.63 7.69 -10.33
N GLU A 134 3.05 8.94 -10.50
CA GLU A 134 2.16 10.09 -10.71
C GLU A 134 1.57 10.11 -12.11
N GLN A 135 2.34 9.81 -13.15
CA GLN A 135 1.87 9.65 -14.52
C GLN A 135 0.79 8.58 -14.62
N GLN A 136 1.05 7.36 -14.11
CA GLN A 136 0.05 6.29 -14.11
C GLN A 136 -1.23 6.67 -13.35
N TYR A 137 -1.10 7.50 -12.31
CA TYR A 137 -2.27 7.99 -11.59
C TYR A 137 -3.07 8.99 -12.42
N ARG A 138 -2.39 9.94 -13.08
CA ARG A 138 -3.00 10.90 -14.01
C ARG A 138 -3.77 10.18 -15.11
N ASP A 139 -3.17 9.16 -15.74
CA ASP A 139 -3.81 8.38 -16.79
C ASP A 139 -5.09 7.68 -16.30
N ARG A 140 -5.04 7.11 -15.08
CA ARG A 140 -6.22 6.50 -14.46
C ARG A 140 -7.33 7.51 -14.17
N VAL A 141 -6.97 8.71 -13.72
CA VAL A 141 -7.93 9.80 -13.47
C VAL A 141 -8.55 10.25 -14.79
N ILE A 142 -7.76 10.50 -15.83
CA ILE A 142 -8.26 10.87 -17.16
C ILE A 142 -9.20 9.80 -17.70
N LYS A 143 -8.82 8.52 -17.62
CA LYS A 143 -9.69 7.40 -18.04
C LYS A 143 -11.00 7.35 -17.26
N GLN A 144 -10.96 7.61 -15.95
CA GLN A 144 -12.17 7.69 -15.12
C GLN A 144 -13.05 8.88 -15.50
N LEU A 145 -12.46 10.04 -15.81
CA LEU A 145 -13.18 11.22 -16.26
C LEU A 145 -13.87 10.98 -17.60
N HIS A 146 -13.19 10.39 -18.59
CA HIS A 146 -13.82 9.99 -19.85
C HIS A 146 -15.01 9.06 -19.63
N ARG A 147 -14.84 8.02 -18.78
CA ARG A 147 -15.93 7.08 -18.46
C ARG A 147 -17.11 7.80 -17.79
N ARG A 148 -16.84 8.76 -16.91
CA ARG A 148 -17.89 9.50 -16.19
C ARG A 148 -18.59 10.51 -17.10
N ALA A 149 -17.86 11.20 -17.98
CA ALA A 149 -18.44 12.08 -18.99
C ALA A 149 -19.37 11.31 -19.93
N ALA A 150 -18.95 10.12 -20.39
CA ALA A 150 -19.76 9.24 -21.24
C ALA A 150 -21.08 8.82 -20.56
N GLN A 151 -21.11 8.65 -19.24
CA GLN A 151 -22.36 8.35 -18.50
C GLN A 151 -23.38 9.49 -18.55
N PHE A 152 -22.95 10.72 -18.79
CA PHE A 152 -23.80 11.90 -18.95
C PHE A 152 -23.97 12.33 -20.41
N GLY A 153 -23.50 11.53 -21.38
CA GLY A 153 -23.53 11.89 -22.80
C GLY A 153 -22.56 13.02 -23.18
N LEU A 154 -21.57 13.31 -22.33
CA LEU A 154 -20.57 14.37 -22.55
C LEU A 154 -19.26 13.78 -23.09
N ILE A 155 -18.54 14.57 -23.89
CA ILE A 155 -17.20 14.23 -24.39
C ILE A 155 -16.18 15.15 -23.72
N LEU A 156 -15.16 14.55 -23.09
CA LEU A 156 -14.05 15.30 -22.50
C LEU A 156 -13.06 15.67 -23.61
N GLN A 157 -12.88 16.97 -23.83
CA GLN A 157 -11.84 17.51 -24.71
C GLN A 157 -10.72 18.15 -23.87
N GLN A 158 -9.47 17.93 -24.28
CA GLN A 158 -8.33 18.57 -23.64
C GLN A 158 -8.26 20.02 -24.09
N GLN A 159 -8.22 20.94 -23.12
CA GLN A 159 -8.08 22.35 -23.41
C GLN A 159 -6.66 22.60 -23.93
N ASN A 160 -6.53 23.16 -25.13
CA ASN A 160 -5.22 23.58 -25.67
C ASN A 160 -4.75 24.77 -24.81
N PRO A 161 -3.51 24.77 -24.28
CA PRO A 161 -3.03 25.93 -23.53
C PRO A 161 -3.07 27.16 -24.43
N ALA A 162 -3.71 28.24 -23.96
CA ALA A 162 -3.64 29.53 -24.63
C ALA A 162 -2.15 29.93 -24.69
N ILE A 163 -1.68 30.21 -25.90
CA ILE A 163 -0.37 30.79 -26.14
C ILE A 163 -0.52 32.26 -25.74
N ASP A 164 -0.01 32.62 -24.56
CA ASP A 164 0.30 34.02 -24.21
C ASP A 164 1.77 34.29 -24.54
#